data_AF-A0A7S4N839-F1
#
_entry.id   AF-A0A7S4N839-F1
#
_cell.length_a   1.000
_cell.length_b   1.000
_cell.length_c   1.000
_cell.angle_alpha   90.00
_cell.angle_beta   90.00
_cell.angle_gamma   90.00
#
_symmetry.space_group_name_H-M   'P 1'
#
loop_
_entity.id
_entity.type
_entity.pdbx_description
1 polymer ?
#
loop_
_entity_poly.entity_id
_entity_poly.type
_entity_poly.pdbx_seq_one_letter_code
_entity_poly.pdbx_strand_id
1 'polypeptide(L)'
;GFEIGERELERLLLIAKFSVQANVGNFSDSCKAAEALQRKIGNLSSKHAVWILESAVWGAFHRRQKNEGSGYAGSWYNETWARVDRFLQSSNISGQHLGSKGVALCARFAYLAESKHLALRAWQFFRSIPPKSRNSLVYREMIGALGAVRNSEAALGLLKVAIKNGIPLTGEMYMTTYEACSYDPAVVQELQDEYRDKVESAKRE
;
A
#
# COMPACT_ATOMS: atom_id res chain seq x y z
N GLY A 1 5.28 -18.22 35.44
CA GLY A 1 5.47 -17.28 34.31
C GLY A 1 4.29 -16.35 34.27
N PHE A 2 4.51 -15.05 34.09
CA PHE A 2 3.41 -14.09 33.96
C PHE A 2 2.70 -14.34 32.62
N GLU A 3 1.41 -14.65 32.67
CA GLU A 3 0.61 -14.85 31.47
C GLU A 3 0.09 -13.49 31.00
N ILE A 4 0.56 -13.03 29.85
CA ILE A 4 0.14 -11.75 29.27
C ILE A 4 -1.27 -11.94 28.67
N GLY A 5 -2.20 -11.08 29.07
CA GLY A 5 -3.58 -11.08 28.56
C GLY A 5 -3.71 -10.48 27.14
N GLU A 6 -4.80 -10.81 26.45
CA GLU A 6 -5.10 -10.32 25.08
C GLU A 6 -5.02 -8.80 24.95
N ARG A 7 -5.67 -8.05 25.86
CA ARG A 7 -5.65 -6.58 25.84
C ARG A 7 -4.24 -5.99 25.95
N GLU A 8 -3.36 -6.67 26.68
CA GLU A 8 -1.99 -6.23 26.85
C GLU A 8 -1.16 -6.53 25.60
N LEU A 9 -1.40 -7.67 24.95
CA LEU A 9 -0.80 -7.98 23.64
C LEU A 9 -1.28 -7.01 22.55
N GLU A 10 -2.56 -6.62 22.53
CA GLU A 10 -3.05 -5.58 21.63
C GLU A 10 -2.37 -4.23 21.88
N ARG A 11 -2.17 -3.85 23.15
CA ARG A 11 -1.43 -2.62 23.51
C ARG A 11 0.01 -2.68 23.04
N LEU A 12 0.70 -3.80 23.24
CA LEU A 12 2.08 -3.98 22.77
C LEU A 12 2.18 -3.88 21.25
N LEU A 13 1.22 -4.45 20.51
CA LEU A 13 1.17 -4.31 19.06
C LEU A 13 0.96 -2.85 18.64
N LEU A 14 0.07 -2.13 19.32
CA LEU A 14 -0.18 -0.71 19.05
C LEU A 14 1.05 0.16 19.36
N ILE A 15 1.74 -0.09 20.47
CA ILE A 15 2.99 0.58 20.84
C ILE A 15 4.05 0.32 19.76
N ALA A 16 4.27 -0.95 19.39
CA ALA A 16 5.25 -1.31 18.38
C ALA A 16 4.97 -0.62 17.04
N LYS A 17 3.71 -0.54 16.63
CA LYS A 17 3.29 0.24 15.46
C LYS A 17 3.70 1.71 15.60
N PHE A 18 3.32 2.39 16.68
CA PHE A 18 3.64 3.81 16.87
C PHE A 18 5.15 4.06 16.96
N SER A 19 5.92 3.15 17.55
CA SER A 19 7.38 3.24 17.60
C SER A 19 8.00 3.18 16.20
N VAL A 20 7.49 2.33 15.31
CA VAL A 20 7.94 2.29 13.91
C VAL A 20 7.55 3.59 13.18
N GLN A 21 6.35 4.10 13.41
CA GLN A 21 5.90 5.38 12.82
C GLN A 21 6.81 6.54 13.23
N ALA A 22 7.17 6.61 14.52
CA ALA A 22 8.07 7.61 15.06
C ALA A 22 9.56 7.35 14.75
N ASN A 23 9.90 6.31 13.96
CA ASN A 23 11.28 5.93 13.61
C ASN A 23 12.18 5.62 14.82
N VAL A 24 11.58 5.23 15.95
CA VAL A 24 12.29 4.85 17.19
C VAL A 24 12.21 3.35 17.47
N GLY A 25 11.38 2.61 16.71
CA GLY A 25 11.22 1.17 16.79
C GLY A 25 11.46 0.47 15.46
N ASN A 26 11.51 -0.86 15.49
CA ASN A 26 11.70 -1.68 14.31
C ASN A 26 10.43 -2.48 13.97
N PHE A 27 10.25 -2.81 12.69
CA PHE A 27 9.11 -3.60 12.22
C PHE A 27 9.06 -5.02 12.82
N SER A 28 10.22 -5.57 13.19
CA SER A 28 10.31 -6.92 13.79
C SER A 28 9.53 -7.01 15.10
N ASP A 29 9.51 -5.94 15.89
CA ASP A 29 8.78 -5.90 17.16
C ASP A 29 7.25 -5.88 16.93
N SER A 30 6.78 -5.21 15.87
CA SER A 30 5.37 -5.30 15.45
C SER A 30 5.01 -6.75 15.07
N CYS A 31 5.90 -7.47 14.37
CA CYS A 31 5.67 -8.87 14.01
C CYS A 31 5.61 -9.77 15.25
N LYS A 32 6.56 -9.63 16.18
CA LYS A 32 6.59 -10.43 17.42
C LYS A 32 5.32 -10.23 18.25
N ALA A 33 4.88 -8.98 18.39
CA ALA A 33 3.64 -8.66 19.10
C ALA A 33 2.41 -9.27 18.40
N ALA A 34 2.35 -9.19 17.07
CA ALA A 34 1.29 -9.80 16.27
C ALA A 34 1.27 -11.34 16.38
N GLU A 35 2.43 -12.00 16.31
CA GLU A 35 2.54 -13.46 16.48
C GLU A 35 2.11 -13.90 17.88
N ALA A 36 2.52 -13.16 18.91
CA ALA A 36 2.13 -13.46 20.28
C ALA A 36 0.61 -13.31 20.46
N LEU A 37 0.02 -12.24 19.92
CA LEU A 37 -1.43 -12.04 19.92
C LEU A 37 -2.14 -13.16 19.15
N GLN A 38 -1.67 -13.51 17.95
CA GLN A 38 -2.24 -14.57 17.13
C GLN A 38 -2.22 -15.93 17.85
N ARG A 39 -1.12 -16.29 18.52
CA ARG A 39 -1.07 -17.53 19.33
C ARG A 39 -2.09 -17.54 20.47
N LYS A 40 -2.47 -16.36 20.99
CA LYS A 40 -3.41 -16.23 22.10
C LYS A 40 -4.87 -16.26 21.65
N ILE A 41 -5.19 -15.60 20.53
CA ILE A 41 -6.59 -15.43 20.08
C ILE A 41 -6.95 -16.23 18.82
N GLY A 42 -6.00 -16.96 18.25
CA GLY A 42 -6.18 -17.69 17.00
C GLY A 42 -6.11 -16.77 15.79
N ASN A 43 -7.26 -16.25 15.33
CA ASN A 43 -7.32 -15.42 14.12
C ASN A 43 -7.23 -13.93 14.48
N LEU A 44 -6.26 -13.24 13.88
CA LEU A 44 -6.21 -11.78 13.97
C LEU A 44 -7.37 -11.16 13.19
N SER A 45 -7.93 -10.08 13.73
CA SER A 45 -8.96 -9.30 13.03
C SER A 45 -8.36 -8.47 11.87
N SER A 46 -9.22 -7.98 10.99
CA SER A 46 -8.82 -7.05 9.92
C SER A 46 -8.14 -5.78 10.44
N LYS A 47 -8.55 -5.30 11.62
CA LYS A 47 -7.92 -4.17 12.32
C LYS A 47 -6.45 -4.45 12.64
N HIS A 48 -6.14 -5.64 13.14
CA HIS A 48 -4.76 -6.04 13.45
C HIS A 48 -3.91 -6.15 12.18
N ALA A 49 -4.46 -6.71 11.10
CA ALA A 49 -3.77 -6.74 9.81
C ALA A 49 -3.46 -5.35 9.26
N VAL A 50 -4.40 -4.40 9.39
CA VAL A 50 -4.16 -3.00 9.00
C VAL A 50 -3.03 -2.38 9.83
N TRP A 51 -2.95 -2.65 11.12
CA TRP A 51 -1.84 -2.14 11.95
C TRP A 51 -0.48 -2.70 11.54
N ILE A 52 -0.40 -3.99 11.24
CA ILE A 52 0.84 -4.62 10.75
C ILE A 52 1.24 -4.02 9.41
N LEU A 53 0.28 -3.80 8.50
CA LEU A 53 0.52 -3.13 7.22
C LEU A 53 0.99 -1.69 7.39
N GLU A 54 0.40 -0.93 8.32
CA GLU A 54 0.87 0.41 8.66
C GLU A 54 2.32 0.38 9.13
N SER A 55 2.69 -0.51 10.05
CA SER A 55 4.08 -0.67 10.48
C SER A 55 5.02 -1.00 9.32
N ALA A 56 4.60 -1.89 8.41
CA ALA A 56 5.42 -2.26 7.25
C ALA A 56 5.66 -1.05 6.31
N VAL A 57 4.62 -0.27 6.02
CA VAL A 57 4.71 0.94 5.17
C VAL A 57 5.61 1.99 5.80
N TRP A 58 5.49 2.24 7.11
CA TRP A 58 6.34 3.22 7.79
C TRP A 58 7.79 2.76 7.87
N GLY A 59 8.04 1.47 8.13
CA GLY A 59 9.39 0.90 8.05
C GLY A 59 10.00 1.04 6.66
N ALA A 60 9.23 0.76 5.62
CA ALA A 60 9.62 0.94 4.22
C ALA A 60 9.97 2.41 3.90
N PHE A 61 9.12 3.34 4.34
CA PHE A 61 9.31 4.77 4.13
C PHE A 61 10.62 5.28 4.75
N HIS A 62 10.87 4.94 6.02
CA HIS A 62 12.08 5.38 6.73
C HIS A 62 13.36 4.82 6.11
N ARG A 63 13.33 3.58 5.60
CA ARG A 63 14.47 2.99 4.87
C ARG A 63 14.74 3.69 3.54
N ARG A 64 13.68 3.99 2.78
CA ARG A 64 13.80 4.73 1.51
C ARG A 64 14.40 6.12 1.73
N GLN A 65 14.00 6.83 2.78
CA GLN A 65 14.59 8.14 3.13
C GLN A 65 16.08 8.07 3.47
N LYS A 66 16.53 6.97 4.08
CA LYS A 66 17.95 6.78 4.44
C LYS A 66 18.83 6.38 3.26
N ASN A 67 18.29 6.34 2.03
CA ASN A 67 19.01 5.88 0.82
C ASN A 67 19.70 4.52 1.02
N GLU A 68 19.09 3.59 1.76
CA GLU A 68 19.56 2.20 1.87
C GLU A 68 19.33 1.42 0.56
N GLY A 69 19.55 2.04 -0.60
CA GLY A 69 19.17 1.61 -1.95
C GLY A 69 20.21 0.76 -2.69
N SER A 70 21.26 0.25 -2.05
CA SER A 70 22.25 -0.61 -2.71
C SER A 70 22.10 -2.07 -2.31
N GLY A 71 21.29 -2.82 -3.06
CA GLY A 71 21.22 -4.29 -3.03
C GLY A 71 20.56 -4.96 -1.81
N TYR A 72 20.78 -4.44 -0.59
CA TYR A 72 20.26 -4.99 0.68
C TYR A 72 18.82 -4.55 1.00
N ALA A 73 18.31 -3.46 0.43
CA ALA A 73 16.91 -3.06 0.62
C ALA A 73 15.93 -4.10 0.08
N GLY A 74 16.26 -4.76 -1.03
CA GLY A 74 15.39 -5.76 -1.67
C GLY A 74 15.08 -6.95 -0.77
N SER A 75 16.05 -7.45 0.00
CA SER A 75 15.83 -8.57 0.94
C SER A 75 14.89 -8.16 2.08
N TRP A 76 15.07 -6.97 2.64
CA TRP A 76 14.20 -6.49 3.71
C TRP A 76 12.74 -6.32 3.25
N TYR A 77 12.50 -5.76 2.06
CA TYR A 77 11.15 -5.61 1.53
C TYR A 77 10.47 -6.96 1.30
N ASN A 78 11.20 -7.93 0.72
CA ASN A 78 10.69 -9.27 0.45
C ASN A 78 10.40 -10.04 1.75
N GLU A 79 11.32 -9.99 2.72
CA GLU A 79 11.13 -10.63 4.03
C GLU A 79 9.97 -10.00 4.80
N THR A 80 9.88 -8.68 4.79
CA THR A 80 8.79 -7.92 5.43
C THR A 80 7.46 -8.31 4.82
N TRP A 81 7.36 -8.34 3.49
CA TRP A 81 6.14 -8.76 2.83
C TRP A 81 5.80 -10.22 3.10
N ALA A 82 6.78 -11.13 3.05
CA ALA A 82 6.53 -12.55 3.33
C ALA A 82 5.94 -12.76 4.74
N ARG A 83 6.38 -11.97 5.72
CA ARG A 83 5.79 -11.96 7.07
C ARG A 83 4.36 -11.43 7.05
N VAL A 84 4.12 -10.29 6.41
CA VAL A 84 2.77 -9.70 6.25
C VAL A 84 1.82 -10.69 5.58
N ASP A 85 2.18 -11.25 4.44
CA ASP A 85 1.33 -12.18 3.68
C ASP A 85 1.06 -13.46 4.48
N ARG A 86 2.04 -13.95 5.26
CA ARG A 86 1.81 -15.07 6.20
C ARG A 86 0.76 -14.72 7.26
N PHE A 87 0.78 -13.50 7.83
CA PHE A 87 -0.25 -13.08 8.78
C PHE A 87 -1.63 -13.02 8.14
N LEU A 88 -1.71 -12.46 6.92
CA LEU A 88 -2.97 -12.36 6.18
C LEU A 88 -3.54 -13.75 5.88
N GLN A 89 -2.70 -14.65 5.36
CA GLN A 89 -3.10 -16.03 5.03
C GLN A 89 -3.50 -16.82 6.28
N SER A 90 -2.69 -16.81 7.33
CA SER A 90 -2.98 -17.58 8.56
C SER A 90 -4.18 -17.05 9.34
N SER A 91 -4.57 -15.79 9.11
CA SER A 91 -5.78 -15.19 9.71
C SER A 91 -6.98 -15.20 8.76
N ASN A 92 -6.90 -15.87 7.59
CA ASN A 92 -7.93 -15.89 6.55
C ASN A 92 -8.39 -14.50 6.07
N ILE A 93 -7.49 -13.51 6.05
CA ILE A 93 -7.78 -12.14 5.68
C ILE A 93 -7.60 -11.97 4.17
N SER A 94 -8.71 -11.74 3.48
CA SER A 94 -8.74 -11.36 2.06
C SER A 94 -8.79 -9.84 1.86
N GLY A 95 -8.68 -9.38 0.61
CA GLY A 95 -8.80 -7.95 0.29
C GLY A 95 -10.16 -7.34 0.68
N GLN A 96 -11.24 -8.13 0.72
CA GLN A 96 -12.54 -7.68 1.22
C GLN A 96 -12.50 -7.37 2.72
N HIS A 97 -11.79 -8.20 3.51
CA HIS A 97 -11.61 -7.99 4.94
C HIS A 97 -10.74 -6.76 5.24
N LEU A 98 -9.71 -6.53 4.41
CA LEU A 98 -8.83 -5.37 4.52
C LEU A 98 -9.53 -4.04 4.20
N GLY A 99 -10.52 -4.10 3.30
CA GLY A 99 -11.16 -2.92 2.74
C GLY A 99 -10.18 -1.98 2.03
N SER A 100 -10.68 -0.80 1.64
CA SER A 100 -9.88 0.17 0.88
C SER A 100 -8.60 0.60 1.58
N LYS A 101 -8.64 0.80 2.91
CA LYS A 101 -7.47 1.23 3.67
C LYS A 101 -6.36 0.18 3.65
N GLY A 102 -6.67 -1.08 3.97
CA GLY A 102 -5.66 -2.14 4.01
C GLY A 102 -5.06 -2.40 2.63
N VAL A 103 -5.87 -2.39 1.58
CA VAL A 103 -5.37 -2.57 0.21
C VAL A 103 -4.52 -1.38 -0.26
N ALA A 104 -4.88 -0.15 0.13
CA ALA A 104 -4.07 1.02 -0.15
C ALA A 104 -2.68 0.91 0.49
N LEU A 105 -2.61 0.37 1.72
CA LEU A 105 -1.32 0.13 2.39
C LEU A 105 -0.51 -0.96 1.67
N CYS A 106 -1.13 -2.04 1.18
CA CYS A 106 -0.45 -3.04 0.36
C CYS A 106 0.15 -2.40 -0.91
N ALA A 107 -0.62 -1.57 -1.60
CA ALA A 107 -0.17 -0.87 -2.80
C ALA A 107 0.96 0.13 -2.47
N ARG A 108 0.83 0.90 -1.38
CA ARG A 108 1.88 1.82 -0.91
C ARG A 108 3.18 1.08 -0.62
N PHE A 109 3.11 -0.07 0.06
CA PHE A 109 4.29 -0.87 0.35
C PHE A 109 4.94 -1.37 -0.94
N ALA A 110 4.15 -1.84 -1.90
CA ALA A 110 4.64 -2.27 -3.21
C ALA A 110 5.32 -1.14 -3.99
N TYR A 111 4.76 0.08 -3.95
CA TYR A 111 5.36 1.28 -4.52
C TYR A 111 6.72 1.58 -3.89
N LEU A 112 6.79 1.62 -2.56
CA LEU A 112 8.03 1.91 -1.84
C LEU A 112 9.13 0.86 -2.10
N ALA A 113 8.73 -0.40 -2.24
CA ALA A 113 9.60 -1.52 -2.54
C ALA A 113 9.95 -1.65 -4.03
N GLU A 114 9.29 -0.90 -4.92
CA GLU A 114 9.38 -1.01 -6.38
C GLU A 114 9.28 -2.47 -6.89
N SER A 115 8.44 -3.27 -6.23
CA SER A 115 8.38 -4.72 -6.47
C SER A 115 7.16 -5.11 -7.28
N LYS A 116 7.40 -5.65 -8.49
CA LYS A 116 6.36 -6.15 -9.39
C LYS A 116 5.49 -7.23 -8.74
N HIS A 117 6.09 -8.18 -8.03
CA HIS A 117 5.35 -9.24 -7.34
C HIS A 117 4.38 -8.65 -6.30
N LEU A 118 4.83 -7.67 -5.51
CA LEU A 118 4.02 -7.04 -4.48
C LEU A 118 2.89 -6.19 -5.09
N ALA A 119 3.18 -5.47 -6.17
CA ALA A 119 2.18 -4.68 -6.88
C ALA A 119 1.07 -5.57 -7.47
N LEU A 120 1.41 -6.72 -8.04
CA LEU A 120 0.43 -7.68 -8.54
C LEU A 120 -0.42 -8.29 -7.41
N ARG A 121 0.18 -8.54 -6.25
CA ARG A 121 -0.56 -9.02 -5.07
C ARG A 121 -1.52 -7.97 -4.54
N ALA A 122 -1.08 -6.71 -4.43
CA ALA A 122 -1.96 -5.59 -4.07
C ALA A 122 -3.09 -5.42 -5.10
N TRP A 123 -2.81 -5.61 -6.39
CA TRP A 123 -3.81 -5.57 -7.45
C TRP A 123 -4.88 -6.66 -7.31
N GLN A 124 -4.50 -7.88 -6.93
CA GLN A 124 -5.46 -8.95 -6.64
C GLN A 124 -6.41 -8.55 -5.49
N PHE A 125 -5.87 -7.97 -4.41
CA PHE A 125 -6.70 -7.48 -3.31
C PHE A 125 -7.62 -6.33 -3.74
N PHE A 126 -7.11 -5.38 -4.53
CA PHE A 126 -7.91 -4.29 -5.10
C PHE A 126 -9.12 -4.80 -5.88
N ARG A 127 -8.90 -5.81 -6.75
CA ARG A 127 -9.97 -6.42 -7.55
C ARG A 127 -11.01 -7.15 -6.69
N SER A 128 -10.60 -7.68 -5.54
CA SER A 128 -11.52 -8.36 -4.62
C SER A 128 -12.48 -7.42 -3.88
N ILE A 129 -12.14 -6.12 -3.77
CA ILE A 129 -13.01 -5.11 -3.17
C ILE A 129 -14.07 -4.67 -4.19
N PRO A 130 -15.37 -4.62 -3.83
CA PRO A 130 -16.42 -4.10 -4.69
C PRO A 130 -16.14 -2.65 -5.14
N PRO A 131 -16.40 -2.26 -6.41
CA PRO A 131 -16.11 -0.91 -6.90
C PRO A 131 -16.69 0.22 -6.03
N LYS A 132 -17.92 0.05 -5.54
CA LYS A 132 -18.61 1.01 -4.65
C LYS A 132 -17.93 1.22 -3.29
N SER A 133 -17.06 0.29 -2.88
CA SER A 133 -16.35 0.33 -1.61
C SER A 133 -14.94 0.89 -1.76
N ARG A 134 -14.49 1.17 -2.99
CA ARG A 134 -13.16 1.73 -3.30
C ARG A 134 -13.19 3.24 -3.14
N ASN A 135 -12.38 3.76 -2.22
CA ASN A 135 -12.24 5.20 -2.01
C ASN A 135 -11.07 5.78 -2.82
N SER A 136 -10.96 7.11 -2.85
CA SER A 136 -9.89 7.82 -3.57
C SER A 136 -8.48 7.34 -3.16
N LEU A 137 -8.27 7.05 -1.88
CA LEU A 137 -6.99 6.59 -1.36
C LEU A 137 -6.53 5.29 -2.05
N VAL A 138 -7.40 4.27 -2.14
CA VAL A 138 -6.99 2.98 -2.73
C VAL A 138 -6.72 3.09 -4.23
N TYR A 139 -7.46 3.94 -4.96
CA TYR A 139 -7.15 4.23 -6.36
C TYR A 139 -5.78 4.89 -6.48
N ARG A 140 -5.48 5.87 -5.63
CA ARG A 140 -4.20 6.59 -5.70
C ARG A 140 -3.00 5.68 -5.47
N GLU A 141 -3.03 4.92 -4.39
CA GLU A 141 -1.90 4.04 -4.08
C GLU A 141 -1.74 2.94 -5.13
N MET A 142 -2.84 2.42 -5.68
CA MET A 142 -2.78 1.37 -6.69
C MET A 142 -2.23 1.88 -8.03
N ILE A 143 -2.62 3.09 -8.48
CA ILE A 143 -2.05 3.72 -9.68
C ILE A 143 -0.55 3.91 -9.51
N GLY A 144 -0.10 4.47 -8.38
CA GLY A 144 1.33 4.67 -8.10
C GLY A 144 2.11 3.36 -8.09
N ALA A 145 1.58 2.33 -7.42
CA ALA A 145 2.23 1.01 -7.37
C ALA A 145 2.34 0.34 -8.74
N LEU A 146 1.31 0.42 -9.60
CA LEU A 146 1.34 -0.15 -10.95
C LEU A 146 2.26 0.64 -11.88
N GLY A 147 2.27 1.97 -11.77
CA GLY A 147 3.18 2.85 -12.51
C GLY A 147 4.65 2.53 -12.20
N ALA A 148 5.02 2.45 -10.91
CA ALA A 148 6.39 2.16 -10.50
C ALA A 148 6.94 0.83 -11.04
N VAL A 149 6.08 -0.16 -11.28
CA VAL A 149 6.48 -1.48 -11.81
C VAL A 149 6.25 -1.62 -13.32
N ARG A 150 5.97 -0.51 -14.01
CA ARG A 150 5.71 -0.43 -15.46
C ARG A 150 4.59 -1.36 -15.93
N ASN A 151 3.53 -1.49 -15.12
CA ASN A 151 2.30 -2.16 -15.54
C ASN A 151 1.32 -1.12 -16.12
N SER A 152 1.70 -0.64 -17.30
CA SER A 152 1.18 0.58 -17.93
C SER A 152 -0.30 0.48 -18.29
N GLU A 153 -0.75 -0.67 -18.79
CA GLU A 153 -2.15 -0.89 -19.17
C GLU A 153 -3.09 -0.80 -17.96
N ALA A 154 -2.77 -1.50 -16.87
CA ALA A 154 -3.59 -1.49 -15.67
C ALA A 154 -3.55 -0.12 -14.97
N ALA A 155 -2.37 0.52 -14.92
CA ALA A 155 -2.22 1.87 -14.37
C ALA A 155 -3.05 2.89 -15.15
N LEU A 156 -2.98 2.87 -16.48
CA LEU A 156 -3.74 3.74 -17.38
C LEU A 156 -5.25 3.54 -17.24
N GLY A 157 -5.70 2.29 -17.20
CA GLY A 157 -7.12 1.98 -17.00
C GLY A 157 -7.66 2.55 -15.69
N LEU A 158 -6.91 2.44 -14.59
CA LEU A 158 -7.28 3.06 -13.32
C LEU A 158 -7.22 4.58 -13.36
N LEU A 159 -6.24 5.16 -14.05
CA LEU A 159 -6.11 6.59 -14.21
C LEU A 159 -7.34 7.17 -14.93
N LYS A 160 -7.76 6.58 -16.06
CA LYS A 160 -8.97 6.98 -16.80
C LYS A 160 -10.24 6.89 -15.92
N VAL A 161 -10.36 5.82 -15.13
CA VAL A 161 -11.48 5.68 -14.16
C VAL A 161 -11.42 6.77 -13.09
N ALA A 162 -10.25 7.05 -12.53
CA ALA A 162 -10.08 8.07 -11.50
C ALA A 162 -10.45 9.47 -12.02
N ILE A 163 -9.98 9.81 -13.23
CA ILE A 163 -10.30 11.07 -13.91
C ILE A 163 -11.81 11.18 -14.16
N LYS A 164 -12.45 10.15 -14.71
CA LYS A 164 -13.90 10.13 -14.99
C LYS A 164 -14.75 10.34 -13.73
N ASN A 165 -14.29 9.84 -12.59
CA ASN A 165 -15.03 9.89 -11.32
C ASN A 165 -14.59 11.05 -10.40
N GLY A 166 -13.77 11.99 -10.88
CA GLY A 166 -13.32 13.14 -10.09
C GLY A 166 -12.46 12.75 -8.88
N ILE A 167 -11.77 11.62 -8.93
CA ILE A 167 -10.86 11.21 -7.86
C ILE A 167 -9.63 12.13 -7.91
N PRO A 168 -9.25 12.80 -6.81
CA PRO A 168 -8.09 13.67 -6.80
C PRO A 168 -6.81 12.85 -6.97
N LEU A 169 -6.00 13.22 -7.95
CA LEU A 169 -4.73 12.59 -8.31
C LEU A 169 -3.59 13.60 -8.13
N THR A 170 -2.38 13.14 -7.78
CA THR A 170 -1.21 14.03 -7.69
C THR A 170 -0.46 14.07 -9.03
N GLY A 171 0.24 15.17 -9.31
CA GLY A 171 1.06 15.29 -10.52
C GLY A 171 2.12 14.19 -10.66
N GLU A 172 2.72 13.76 -9.55
CA GLU A 172 3.64 12.61 -9.50
C GLU A 172 3.01 11.35 -10.08
N MET A 173 1.75 11.05 -9.73
CA MET A 173 1.08 9.83 -10.23
C MET A 173 0.82 9.88 -11.73
N TYR A 174 0.50 11.06 -12.28
CA TYR A 174 0.39 11.23 -13.72
C TYR A 174 1.75 10.98 -14.38
N MET A 175 2.81 11.59 -13.86
CA MET A 175 4.16 11.46 -14.42
C MET A 175 4.69 10.03 -14.32
N THR A 176 4.54 9.33 -13.19
CA THR A 176 4.99 7.93 -13.06
C THR A 176 4.19 7.00 -13.97
N THR A 177 2.88 7.23 -14.11
CA THR A 177 2.05 6.45 -15.05
C THR A 177 2.43 6.75 -16.50
N TYR A 178 2.69 8.02 -16.82
CA TYR A 178 3.16 8.50 -18.12
C TYR A 178 4.51 7.89 -18.50
N GLU A 179 5.48 7.91 -17.60
CA GLU A 179 6.80 7.30 -17.79
C GLU A 179 6.70 5.79 -17.96
N ALA A 180 5.81 5.14 -17.21
CA ALA A 180 5.51 3.72 -17.42
C ALA A 180 4.86 3.45 -18.78
N CYS A 181 4.00 4.35 -19.27
CA CYS A 181 3.27 4.27 -20.53
C CYS A 181 4.06 4.81 -21.74
N SER A 182 5.34 5.13 -21.61
CA SER A 182 6.16 5.85 -22.62
C SER A 182 6.44 5.08 -23.94
N TYR A 183 5.52 4.23 -24.38
CA TYR A 183 5.50 3.57 -25.69
C TYR A 183 4.33 3.99 -26.60
N ASP A 184 3.43 4.91 -26.18
CA ASP A 184 2.41 5.49 -27.07
C ASP A 184 2.23 7.01 -26.87
N PRO A 185 2.84 7.84 -27.74
CA PRO A 185 2.75 9.31 -27.68
C PRO A 185 1.33 9.88 -27.79
N ALA A 186 0.37 9.15 -28.37
CA ALA A 186 -0.99 9.65 -28.54
C ALA A 186 -1.79 9.61 -27.23
N VAL A 187 -1.64 8.52 -26.46
CA VAL A 187 -2.25 8.37 -25.13
C VAL A 187 -1.67 9.39 -24.14
N VAL A 188 -0.39 9.66 -24.30
CA VAL A 188 0.38 10.67 -23.56
C VAL A 188 -0.21 12.07 -23.75
N GLN A 189 -0.47 12.46 -25.00
CA GLN A 189 -1.02 13.79 -25.32
C GLN A 189 -2.48 13.91 -24.81
N GLU A 190 -3.29 12.87 -24.99
CA GLU A 190 -4.68 12.81 -24.50
C GLU A 190 -4.77 13.07 -22.98
N LEU A 191 -3.91 12.42 -22.19
CA LEU A 191 -3.89 12.60 -20.73
C LEU A 191 -3.40 13.98 -20.29
N GLN A 192 -2.41 14.55 -20.99
CA GLN A 192 -1.89 15.88 -20.68
C GLN A 192 -2.92 16.97 -20.94
N ASP A 193 -3.68 16.84 -22.03
CA ASP A 193 -4.71 17.78 -22.40
C ASP A 193 -5.91 17.69 -21.44
N GLU A 194 -6.36 16.47 -21.10
CA GLU A 194 -7.47 16.28 -20.15
C GLU A 194 -7.13 16.79 -18.73
N TYR A 195 -5.88 16.61 -18.26
CA TYR A 195 -5.44 17.16 -16.97
C TYR A 195 -5.38 18.69 -17.00
N ARG A 196 -4.82 19.28 -18.08
CA ARG A 196 -4.73 20.73 -18.25
C ARG A 196 -6.10 21.38 -18.22
N ASP A 197 -7.05 20.83 -18.96
CA ASP A 197 -8.42 21.35 -19.05
C ASP A 197 -9.11 21.34 -17.68
N LYS A 198 -8.91 20.30 -16.87
CA LYS A 198 -9.48 20.22 -15.51
C LYS A 198 -8.82 21.20 -14.54
N VAL A 199 -7.50 21.34 -14.58
CA VAL A 199 -6.77 22.29 -13.73
C VAL A 199 -7.15 23.73 -14.09
N GLU A 200 -7.30 24.04 -15.37
CA GLU A 200 -7.74 25.38 -15.80
C GLU A 200 -9.19 25.66 -15.46
N SER A 201 -10.08 24.67 -15.60
CA SER A 201 -11.48 24.82 -15.21
C SER A 201 -11.61 25.08 -13.70
N ALA A 202 -10.85 24.37 -12.87
CA ALA A 202 -10.83 24.57 -11.42
C ALA A 202 -10.22 25.91 -10.97
N LYS A 203 -9.51 26.64 -11.84
CA LYS A 203 -9.00 28.00 -11.57
C LYS A 203 -10.01 29.10 -11.91
N ARG A 204 -11.06 28.77 -12.66
CA ARG A 204 -12.10 29.72 -13.12
C ARG A 204 -13.34 29.74 -12.23
N GLU A 205 -13.42 28.81 -11.28
CA GLU A 205 -14.41 28.74 -10.19
C GLU A 205 -13.85 29.35 -8.90
#